data_AF-A0AAU3VKY0-F1
#
_entry.id   AF-A0AAU3VKY0-F1
#
_cell.length_a   1.000
_cell.length_b   1.000
_cell.length_c   1.000
_cell.angle_alpha   90.00
_cell.angle_beta   90.00
_cell.angle_gamma   90.00
#
_symmetry.space_group_name_H-M   'P 1'
#
loop_
_entity.id
_entity.type
_entity.pdbx_description
1 polymer ?
#
loop_
_entity_poly.entity_id
_entity_poly.type
_entity_poly.pdbx_seq_one_letter_code
_entity_poly.pdbx_strand_id
1 'polypeptide(L)' 'MAHRSGTLLVPVPGLSGTVYPVGTRVAISGRGSAVDAFVDGDWLPLSWWEFAEGRNDDVYEGPTA' A
#
# COMPACT_ATOMS: atom_id res chain seq x y z
N MET A 1 -15.60 3.54 -4.74
CA MET A 1 -14.69 2.61 -5.45
C MET A 1 -13.80 1.97 -4.40
N ALA A 2 -13.63 0.65 -4.37
CA ALA A 2 -12.80 0.01 -3.37
C ALA A 2 -11.33 0.41 -3.58
N HIS A 3 -10.76 1.19 -2.67
CA HIS A 3 -9.33 1.48 -2.67
C HIS A 3 -8.59 0.21 -2.29
N ARG A 4 -7.70 -0.28 -3.15
CA ARG A 4 -6.85 -1.42 -2.81
C ARG A 4 -5.68 -0.90 -1.98
N SER A 5 -5.38 -1.58 -0.89
CA SER A 5 -4.23 -1.26 -0.06
C SER A 5 -3.30 -2.46 0.06
N GLY A 6 -2.03 -2.18 0.28
CA GLY A 6 -1.05 -3.20 0.59
C GLY A 6 -0.15 -2.80 1.73
N THR A 7 0.72 -3.72 2.09
CA THR A 7 1.76 -3.53 3.10
C THR A 7 3.10 -3.83 2.46
N LEU A 8 4.07 -2.93 2.63
CA LEU A 8 5.44 -3.13 2.13
C LEU A 8 6.10 -4.30 2.86
N LEU A 9 6.75 -5.19 2.09
CA LEU A 9 7.52 -6.33 2.59
C LEU A 9 9.02 -6.04 2.65
N VAL A 10 9.47 -5.02 1.90
CA VAL A 10 10.86 -4.52 1.89
C VAL A 10 10.87 -2.99 1.96
N PRO A 11 11.98 -2.36 2.37
CA PRO A 11 12.11 -0.92 2.28
C PRO A 11 12.11 -0.45 0.83
N VAL A 12 11.33 0.57 0.49
CA VAL A 12 11.20 1.09 -0.88
C VAL A 12 11.35 2.62 -0.88
N PRO A 13 12.18 3.19 -1.77
CA PRO A 13 12.25 4.64 -1.95
C PRO A 13 11.03 5.16 -2.70
N GLY A 14 10.39 6.20 -2.16
CA GLY A 14 9.42 7.01 -2.89
C GLY A 14 10.09 8.04 -3.78
N LEU A 15 9.32 8.65 -4.68
CA LEU A 15 9.76 9.71 -5.57
C LEU A 15 10.30 10.94 -4.79
N SER A 16 9.80 11.18 -3.59
CA SER A 16 10.31 12.23 -2.69
C SER A 16 11.75 12.01 -2.19
N GLY A 17 12.30 10.80 -2.38
CA GLY A 17 13.58 10.37 -1.80
C GLY A 17 13.44 9.75 -0.40
N THR A 18 12.24 9.74 0.18
CA THR A 18 11.95 9.04 1.45
C THR A 18 12.00 7.53 1.25
N VAL A 19 12.73 6.81 2.11
CA VAL A 19 12.71 5.34 2.12
C VAL A 19 11.68 4.88 3.14
N TYR A 20 10.59 4.29 2.67
CA TYR A 20 9.54 3.76 3.52
C TYR A 20 9.92 2.37 4.02
N PRO A 21 9.83 2.09 5.33
CA PRO A 21 10.21 0.80 5.90
C PRO A 21 9.18 -0.30 5.61
N VAL A 22 9.58 -1.55 5.88
CA VAL A 22 8.68 -2.72 5.95
C VAL A 22 7.50 -2.42 6.87
N GLY A 23 6.30 -2.88 6.50
CA GLY A 23 5.08 -2.67 7.28
C GLY A 23 4.33 -1.38 6.92
N THR A 24 4.91 -0.51 6.10
CA THR A 24 4.23 0.70 5.62
C THR A 24 3.00 0.32 4.80
N ARG A 25 1.85 0.95 5.12
CA ARG A 25 0.63 0.82 4.30
C ARG A 25 0.72 1.70 3.08
N VAL A 26 0.32 1.15 1.95
CA VAL A 26 0.30 1.85 0.65
C VAL A 26 -1.08 1.75 0.01
N ALA A 27 -1.51 2.81 -0.66
CA ALA A 27 -2.66 2.76 -1.57
C ALA A 27 -2.18 2.30 -2.95
N ILE A 28 -2.85 1.32 -3.55
CA ILE A 28 -2.42 0.66 -4.79
C ILE A 28 -3.35 0.99 -5.95
N SER A 29 -2.75 1.38 -7.07
CA SER A 29 -3.39 1.54 -8.37
C SER A 29 -2.76 0.59 -9.41
N GLY A 30 -3.58 0.04 -10.30
CA GLY A 30 -3.13 -0.95 -11.29
C GLY A 30 -3.13 -2.39 -10.78
N ARG A 31 -2.83 -3.36 -11.64
CA ARG A 31 -2.84 -4.81 -11.34
C ARG A 31 -1.74 -5.51 -12.13
N GLY A 32 -1.28 -6.65 -11.62
CA GLY A 32 -0.33 -7.52 -12.33
C GLY A 32 0.99 -7.64 -11.58
N SER A 33 2.08 -7.86 -12.33
CA SER A 33 3.41 -8.06 -11.78
C SER A 33 4.08 -6.78 -11.27
N ALA A 34 3.53 -5.62 -11.61
CA ALA A 34 3.94 -4.30 -11.13
C ALA A 34 2.71 -3.40 -10.95
N VAL A 35 2.76 -2.52 -9.95
CA VAL A 35 1.68 -1.59 -9.60
C VAL A 35 2.26 -0.24 -9.19
N ASP A 36 1.43 0.79 -9.29
CA ASP A 36 1.70 2.09 -8.69
C ASP A 36 1.17 2.11 -7.26
N ALA A 37 2.01 2.52 -6.33
CA ALA A 37 1.64 2.66 -4.93
C ALA A 37 1.86 4.08 -4.42
N PHE A 38 1.10 4.47 -3.40
CA PHE A 38 1.14 5.81 -2.85
C PHE A 38 1.15 5.80 -1.32
N VAL A 39 2.03 6.62 -0.72
CA VAL A 39 2.04 6.96 0.72
C VAL A 39 1.92 8.47 0.84
N ASP A 40 0.83 8.97 1.41
CA ASP A 40 0.59 10.42 1.58
C ASP A 40 0.79 11.25 0.29
N GLY A 41 0.52 10.65 -0.88
CA GLY A 41 0.69 11.27 -2.20
C GLY A 41 2.08 11.12 -2.82
N ASP A 42 3.05 10.57 -2.08
CA ASP A 42 4.35 10.15 -2.62
C ASP A 42 4.20 8.83 -3.39
N TRP A 43 4.79 8.77 -4.58
CA TRP A 43 4.63 7.64 -5.49
C TRP A 43 5.77 6.62 -5.34
N LEU A 44 5.41 5.34 -5.33
CA LEU A 44 6.32 4.20 -5.24
C LEU A 44 6.01 3.21 -6.38
N PRO A 45 6.98 2.89 -7.25
CA PRO A 45 6.83 1.78 -8.19
C PRO A 45 7.05 0.46 -7.45
N LEU A 46 6.05 -0.43 -7.42
CA LEU A 46 6.16 -1.72 -6.72
C LEU A 46 6.04 -2.90 -7.66
N SER A 47 6.93 -3.87 -7.49
CA SER A 47 6.86 -5.21 -8.05
C SER A 47 6.03 -6.14 -7.17
N TRP A 48 5.47 -7.19 -7.74
CA TRP A 48 4.60 -8.17 -7.07
C TRP A 48 5.18 -8.86 -5.82
N TRP A 49 6.49 -8.78 -5.58
CA TRP A 49 7.17 -9.35 -4.41
C TRP A 49 7.50 -8.31 -3.33
N GLU A 50 7.37 -7.01 -3.61
CA GLU A 50 7.75 -5.92 -2.70
C GLU A 50 6.62 -5.56 -1.71
N PHE A 51 5.41 -6.08 -1.94
CA PHE A 51 4.24 -5.82 -1.11
C PHE A 51 3.32 -7.03 -1.03
N ALA A 52 2.51 -7.06 0.03
CA ALA A 52 1.36 -7.94 0.13
C ALA A 52 0.07 -7.11 0.07
N GLU A 53 -0.88 -7.49 -0.79
CA GLU A 53 -2.20 -6.88 -0.79
C GLU A 53 -3.00 -7.32 0.42
N GLY A 54 -3.47 -6.34 1.20
CA GLY A 54 -4.49 -6.58 2.20
C GLY A 54 -5.86 -6.50 1.54
N ARG A 55 -6.72 -7.50 1.75
CA ARG A 55 -8.16 -7.29 1.59
C ARG A 55 -8.53 -6.20 2.60
N ASN A 56 -9.18 -5.12 2.18
CA ASN A 56 -9.82 -4.21 3.14
C ASN A 56 -10.87 -5.01 3.90
N ASP A 57 -10.48 -5.63 5.00
CA ASP A 57 -11.39 -5.92 6.10
C ASP A 57 -11.43 -4.67 6.98
N ASP A 58 -11.92 -3.58 6.41
CA ASP A 58 -12.50 -2.51 7.23
C ASP A 58 -13.88 -3.00 7.70
N VAL A 59 -13.89 -4.05 8.53
CA VAL A 59 -14.94 -4.20 9.54
C VAL A 59 -14.53 -3.30 10.68
N TYR A 60 -14.81 -2.01 10.54
CA TYR A 60 -14.92 -1.13 11.69
C TYR A 60 -16.24 -1.44 12.40
N GLU A 61 -16.23 -2.40 13.35
CA GLU A 61 -17.25 -2.46 14.39
C GLU A 61 -16.95 -1.36 15.41
N GLY A 62 -17.43 -0.15 15.14
CA GLY A 62 -17.58 0.89 16.17
C GLY A 62 -18.63 0.45 17.21
N PRO A 63 -18.59 0.99 18.44
CA PRO A 63 -19.40 0.48 19.54
C PRO A 63 -20.89 0.58 19.21
N THR A 64 -21.59 -0.55 19.34
CA THR A 64 -23.05 -0.63 19.24
C THR A 64 -23.66 0.26 20.31
N ALA A 65 -24.39 1.29 19.89
CA ALA A 65 -25.20 2.12 20.78
C ALA A 65 -26.42 1.35 21.29
#